data_AF-A0A5M3X3C7-F1
#
_entry.id   AF-A0A5M3X3C7-F1
#
_cell.length_a   1.000
_cell.length_b   1.000
_cell.length_c   1.000
_cell.angle_alpha   90.00
_cell.angle_beta   90.00
_cell.angle_gamma   90.00
#
_symmetry.space_group_name_H-M   'P 1'
#
loop_
_entity.id
_entity.type
_entity.pdbx_description
1 polymer ?
#
loop_
_entity_poly.entity_id
_entity_poly.type
_entity_poly.pdbx_seq_one_letter_code
_entity_poly.pdbx_strand_id
1 'polypeptide(L)'
;MHRLSGHAGQPGTEAARLALRAHKRRRATAGNGRRQAPPLTIPDLRAMIDACDLTSVTGLRDRLMLVLGLALMGRRSELVALHRADVREVPDGLEVRIGTSKTDKNSAGQTVAIPRGSHPLTDPVAAWRD
;
A
#
# COMPACT_ATOMS: atom_id res chain seq x y z
N MET A 1 -17.56 -4.31 -18.00
CA MET A 1 -17.17 -5.51 -18.76
C MET A 1 -17.83 -5.46 -20.14
N HIS A 2 -17.11 -5.07 -21.20
CA HIS A 2 -17.65 -4.89 -22.57
C HIS A 2 -18.42 -6.11 -23.11
N ARG A 3 -17.89 -7.31 -22.86
CA ARG A 3 -18.49 -8.57 -23.30
C ARG A 3 -19.77 -8.94 -22.53
N LEU A 4 -19.86 -8.61 -21.24
CA LEU A 4 -21.06 -8.84 -20.42
C LEU A 4 -22.20 -7.87 -20.77
N SER A 5 -21.90 -6.81 -21.52
CA SER A 5 -22.89 -5.84 -22.01
C SER A 5 -23.29 -6.10 -23.47
N GLY A 6 -23.22 -7.35 -23.95
CA GLY A 6 -23.72 -7.76 -25.28
C GLY A 6 -22.81 -7.42 -26.47
N HIS A 7 -21.66 -6.79 -26.25
CA HIS A 7 -20.73 -6.47 -27.34
C HIS A 7 -19.75 -7.64 -27.55
N ALA A 8 -20.15 -8.58 -28.42
CA ALA A 8 -19.50 -9.86 -28.63
C ALA A 8 -18.11 -9.80 -29.32
N GLY A 9 -17.75 -8.67 -29.93
CA GLY A 9 -16.44 -8.44 -30.54
C GLY A 9 -15.39 -7.92 -29.55
N GLN A 10 -14.13 -8.33 -29.68
CA GLN A 10 -13.02 -7.59 -29.08
C GLN A 10 -12.90 -6.24 -29.82
N PRO A 11 -12.87 -5.08 -29.13
CA PRO A 11 -12.56 -3.83 -29.78
C PRO A 11 -11.20 -3.94 -30.49
N GLY A 12 -11.09 -3.39 -31.70
CA GLY A 12 -9.81 -3.21 -32.39
C GLY A 12 -8.89 -2.32 -31.54
N THR A 13 -8.12 -2.92 -30.65
CA THR A 13 -7.33 -2.21 -29.63
C THR A 13 -5.96 -1.76 -30.13
N GLU A 14 -5.61 -2.13 -31.36
CA GLU A 14 -4.30 -1.86 -31.95
C GLU A 14 -4.03 -0.37 -32.12
N ALA A 15 -4.95 0.37 -32.77
CA ALA A 15 -4.84 1.82 -32.94
C ALA A 15 -4.77 2.55 -31.59
N ALA A 16 -5.59 2.14 -30.61
CA ALA A 16 -5.57 2.69 -29.26
C ALA A 16 -4.23 2.41 -28.55
N ARG A 17 -3.69 1.20 -28.66
CA ARG A 17 -2.37 0.84 -28.09
C ARG A 17 -1.23 1.61 -28.76
N LEU A 18 -1.29 1.81 -30.08
CA LEU A 18 -0.31 2.61 -30.83
C LEU A 18 -0.35 4.08 -30.37
N ALA A 19 -1.54 4.67 -30.23
CA ALA A 19 -1.72 6.02 -29.71
C ALA A 19 -1.17 6.15 -28.27
N LEU A 20 -1.46 5.20 -27.39
CA LEU A 20 -0.90 5.16 -26.03
C LEU A 20 0.63 5.04 -26.01
N ARG A 21 1.22 4.21 -26.89
CA ARG A 21 2.68 4.09 -27.03
C ARG A 21 3.31 5.40 -27.52
N ALA A 22 2.72 6.04 -28.53
CA ALA A 22 3.20 7.32 -29.04
C ALA A 22 3.11 8.43 -27.97
N HIS A 23 2.02 8.49 -27.21
CA HIS A 23 1.87 9.43 -26.09
C HIS A 23 2.91 9.18 -24.99
N LYS A 24 3.14 7.92 -24.59
CA LYS A 24 4.20 7.57 -23.62
C LYS A 24 5.58 8.01 -24.09
N ARG A 25 5.91 7.81 -25.37
CA ARG A 25 7.17 8.28 -25.96
C ARG A 25 7.31 9.80 -25.90
N ARG A 26 6.30 10.54 -26.36
CA ARG A 26 6.28 12.02 -26.30
C ARG A 26 6.46 12.54 -24.88
N ARG A 27 5.80 11.91 -23.91
CA ARG A 27 5.98 12.26 -22.50
C ARG A 27 7.39 12.02 -21.99
N ALA A 28 8.00 10.90 -22.38
CA ALA A 28 9.38 10.60 -21.98
C ALA A 28 10.39 11.58 -22.59
N THR A 29 10.27 11.90 -23.89
CA THR A 29 11.14 12.89 -24.55
C THR A 29 10.93 14.31 -24.04
N ALA A 30 9.72 14.66 -23.60
CA ALA A 30 9.43 15.96 -22.99
C ALA A 30 9.88 16.06 -21.50
N GLY A 31 10.64 15.09 -20.98
CA GLY A 31 11.08 15.09 -19.58
C GLY A 31 9.98 14.76 -18.56
N ASN A 32 8.74 14.53 -19.01
CA ASN A 32 7.58 14.18 -18.18
C ASN A 32 7.52 12.68 -17.85
N GLY A 33 8.67 12.10 -17.51
CA GLY A 33 8.78 10.73 -17.01
C GLY A 33 8.08 10.55 -15.67
N ARG A 34 7.86 9.29 -15.24
CA ARG A 34 7.44 9.02 -13.85
C ARG A 34 8.65 9.25 -12.95
N ARG A 35 8.61 10.32 -12.14
CA ARG A 35 9.58 10.52 -11.06
C ARG A 35 9.36 9.42 -10.02
N GLN A 36 10.42 8.68 -9.68
CA GLN A 36 10.37 7.80 -8.52
C GLN A 36 10.47 8.67 -7.27
N ALA A 37 9.59 8.44 -6.30
CA ALA A 37 9.73 9.07 -5.00
C ALA A 37 10.99 8.51 -4.31
N PRO A 38 11.72 9.31 -3.52
CA PRO A 38 12.76 8.77 -2.66
C PRO A 38 12.15 7.73 -1.70
N PRO A 39 12.95 6.73 -1.26
CA PRO A 39 12.49 5.77 -0.27
C PRO A 39 12.16 6.48 1.05
N LEU A 40 11.12 6.01 1.74
CA LEU A 40 10.81 6.46 3.09
C LEU A 40 11.86 5.88 4.06
N THR A 41 12.54 6.74 4.81
CA THR A 41 13.52 6.30 5.82
C THR A 41 12.88 6.24 7.21
N ILE A 42 13.56 5.59 8.18
CA ILE A 42 13.09 5.57 9.57
C ILE A 42 13.04 6.97 10.20
N PRO A 43 14.04 7.86 10.00
CA PRO A 43 13.92 9.25 10.42
C PRO A 43 12.71 9.97 9.83
N ASP A 44 12.43 9.79 8.54
CA ASP A 44 11.25 10.38 7.89
C ASP A 44 9.95 9.86 8.53
N LEU A 45 9.87 8.55 8.77
CA LEU A 45 8.71 7.93 9.43
C LEU A 45 8.47 8.54 10.81
N ARG A 46 9.53 8.75 11.60
CA ARG A 46 9.43 9.38 12.93
C ARG A 46 8.92 10.81 12.82
N ALA A 47 9.48 11.61 11.91
CA ALA A 47 9.01 12.97 11.68
C ALA A 47 7.54 13.03 11.24
N MET A 48 7.07 12.05 10.46
CA MET A 48 5.66 11.92 10.09
C MET A 48 4.77 11.58 11.29
N ILE A 49 5.22 10.68 12.18
CA ILE A 49 4.50 10.30 13.40
C ILE A 49 4.46 11.46 14.39
N ASP A 50 5.54 12.24 14.52
CA ASP A 50 5.61 13.42 15.40
C ASP A 50 4.61 14.52 15.00
N ALA A 51 4.17 14.53 13.73
CA ALA A 51 3.13 15.43 13.24
C ALA A 51 1.70 14.94 13.54
N CYS A 52 1.53 13.70 14.04
CA CYS A 52 0.23 13.16 14.44
C CYS A 52 -0.10 13.55 15.89
N ASP A 53 -1.36 13.91 16.15
CA ASP A 53 -1.86 14.08 17.53
C ASP A 53 -2.13 12.72 18.18
N LEU A 54 -1.12 12.18 18.87
CA LEU A 54 -1.17 10.88 19.56
C LEU A 54 -2.11 10.85 20.77
N THR A 55 -2.76 11.95 21.12
CA THR A 55 -3.82 11.97 22.14
C THR A 55 -5.21 11.76 21.54
N SER A 56 -5.33 11.79 20.21
CA SER A 56 -6.58 11.58 19.48
C SER A 56 -6.63 10.22 18.79
N VAL A 57 -7.83 9.64 18.69
CA VAL A 57 -8.06 8.37 17.95
C VAL A 57 -7.58 8.48 16.49
N THR A 58 -7.76 9.66 15.88
CA THR A 58 -7.30 9.90 14.50
C THR A 58 -5.78 9.85 14.39
N GLY A 59 -5.05 10.49 15.30
CA GLY A 59 -3.59 10.48 15.27
C GLY A 59 -3.00 9.12 15.63
N LEU A 60 -3.61 8.36 16.54
CA LEU A 60 -3.23 6.98 16.83
C LEU A 60 -3.42 6.08 15.60
N ARG A 61 -4.57 6.20 14.91
CA ARG A 61 -4.81 5.50 13.64
C ARG A 61 -3.78 5.88 12.59
N ASP A 62 -3.48 7.16 12.43
CA ASP A 62 -2.54 7.63 11.42
C ASP A 62 -1.12 7.12 11.71
N ARG A 63 -0.68 7.12 12.99
CA ARG A 63 0.56 6.45 13.42
C ARG A 63 0.56 4.98 13.04
N LEU A 64 -0.49 4.23 13.38
CA LEU A 64 -0.61 2.81 13.05
C LEU A 64 -0.49 2.57 11.54
N MET A 65 -1.17 3.37 10.73
CA MET A 65 -1.16 3.26 9.27
C MET A 65 0.22 3.54 8.68
N LEU A 66 0.96 4.51 9.23
CA LEU A 66 2.33 4.81 8.82
C LEU A 66 3.28 3.66 9.16
N VAL A 67 3.20 3.14 10.40
CA VAL A 67 4.07 2.05 10.87
C VAL A 67 3.79 0.76 10.10
N LEU A 68 2.53 0.33 10.00
CA LEU A 68 2.16 -0.87 9.23
C LEU A 68 2.45 -0.70 7.74
N GLY A 69 2.23 0.48 7.18
CA GLY A 69 2.52 0.77 5.79
C GLY A 69 3.98 0.56 5.42
N LEU A 70 4.89 1.06 6.27
CA LEU A 70 6.32 0.82 6.09
C LEU A 70 6.68 -0.65 6.33
N ALA A 71 6.22 -1.25 7.44
CA ALA A 71 6.60 -2.59 7.85
C ALA A 71 6.14 -3.69 6.86
N LEU A 72 4.97 -3.53 6.26
CA LEU A 72 4.45 -4.44 5.23
C LEU A 72 5.06 -4.18 3.85
N MET A 73 5.71 -3.04 3.65
CA MET A 73 5.91 -2.44 2.32
C MET A 73 4.58 -2.41 1.52
N GLY A 74 3.49 -2.16 2.26
CA GLY A 74 2.13 -2.38 1.81
C GLY A 74 1.66 -1.29 0.87
N ARG A 75 0.82 -1.66 -0.10
CA ARG A 75 0.15 -0.66 -0.94
C ARG A 75 -0.99 -0.01 -0.15
N ARG A 76 -1.28 1.26 -0.46
CA ARG A 76 -2.43 1.98 0.11
C ARG A 76 -3.72 1.16 0.09
N SER A 77 -4.02 0.49 -1.03
CA SER A 77 -5.24 -0.33 -1.16
C SER A 77 -5.23 -1.56 -0.28
N GLU A 78 -4.05 -2.11 0.06
CA GLU A 78 -3.92 -3.23 0.97
C GLU A 78 -4.16 -2.76 2.40
N LEU A 79 -3.58 -1.62 2.81
CA LEU A 79 -3.79 -1.05 4.15
C LEU A 79 -5.25 -0.63 4.40
N VAL A 80 -5.91 0.01 3.43
CA VAL A 80 -7.31 0.45 3.58
C VAL A 80 -8.29 -0.74 3.62
N ALA A 81 -7.88 -1.90 3.12
CA ALA A 81 -8.69 -3.12 3.16
C ALA A 81 -8.48 -3.96 4.43
N LEU A 82 -7.54 -3.59 5.30
CA LEU A 82 -7.29 -4.32 6.54
C LEU A 82 -8.44 -4.12 7.53
N HIS A 83 -8.91 -5.21 8.10
CA HIS A 83 -9.79 -5.23 9.27
C HIS A 83 -9.03 -5.70 10.50
N ARG A 84 -9.62 -5.45 11.68
CA ARG A 84 -9.01 -5.87 12.95
C ARG A 84 -8.77 -7.39 13.02
N ALA A 85 -9.65 -8.18 12.40
CA ALA A 85 -9.53 -9.63 12.35
C ALA A 85 -8.37 -10.13 11.47
N ASP A 86 -7.83 -9.28 10.60
CA ASP A 86 -6.71 -9.62 9.74
C ASP A 86 -5.36 -9.48 10.45
N VAL A 87 -5.32 -8.89 11.64
CA VAL A 87 -4.12 -8.67 12.43
C VAL A 87 -4.17 -9.52 13.69
N ARG A 88 -3.19 -10.40 13.83
CA ARG A 88 -3.00 -11.24 15.02
C ARG A 88 -1.70 -10.85 15.70
N GLU A 89 -1.78 -10.52 16.98
CA GLU A 89 -0.58 -10.37 17.80
C GLU A 89 0.00 -11.76 18.15
N VAL A 90 1.30 -11.92 17.98
CA VAL A 90 2.06 -13.13 18.28
C VAL A 90 3.28 -12.77 19.15
N PRO A 91 3.93 -13.72 19.85
CA PRO A 91 5.03 -13.40 20.77
C PRO A 91 6.13 -12.52 20.15
N ASP A 92 6.46 -12.76 18.87
CA ASP A 92 7.54 -12.08 18.16
C ASP A 92 7.10 -10.82 17.39
N GLY A 93 5.81 -10.45 17.42
CA GLY A 93 5.31 -9.31 16.67
C GLY A 93 3.84 -9.42 16.26
N LEU A 94 3.55 -9.12 15.00
CA LEU A 94 2.23 -9.25 14.39
C LEU A 94 2.27 -10.23 13.22
N GLU A 95 1.17 -10.92 12.99
CA GLU A 95 0.87 -11.56 11.71
C GLU A 95 -0.29 -10.79 11.07
N VAL A 96 -0.09 -10.33 9.84
CA VAL A 96 -1.08 -9.54 9.11
C VAL A 96 -1.48 -10.26 7.82
N ARG A 97 -2.77 -10.54 7.67
CA ARG A 97 -3.34 -11.14 6.46
C ARG A 97 -3.73 -10.06 5.47
N ILE A 98 -3.11 -10.09 4.30
CA ILE A 98 -3.48 -9.26 3.14
C ILE A 98 -4.36 -10.10 2.22
N GLY A 99 -5.65 -9.75 2.13
CA GLY A 99 -6.63 -10.55 1.38
C GLY A 99 -6.42 -10.54 -0.14
N THR A 100 -6.20 -9.37 -0.75
CA THR A 100 -5.89 -9.26 -2.19
C THR A 100 -4.82 -8.21 -2.39
N SER A 101 -3.87 -8.48 -3.28
CA SER A 101 -2.85 -7.51 -3.69
C SER A 101 -2.96 -7.20 -5.18
N LYS A 102 -2.34 -6.10 -5.61
CA LYS A 102 -2.31 -5.74 -7.03
C LYS A 102 -1.72 -6.83 -7.92
N THR A 103 -0.73 -7.56 -7.41
CA THR A 103 -0.01 -8.62 -8.14
C THR A 103 -0.65 -10.00 -7.97
N ASP A 104 -1.58 -10.13 -7.01
CA ASP A 104 -2.33 -11.34 -6.75
C ASP A 104 -3.55 -11.41 -7.66
N LYS A 105 -3.34 -11.96 -8.85
CA LYS A 105 -4.39 -12.08 -9.88
C LYS A 105 -5.53 -13.02 -9.47
N ASN A 106 -5.31 -13.89 -8.48
CA ASN A 106 -6.27 -14.91 -8.05
C ASN A 106 -6.92 -14.56 -6.71
N SER A 107 -6.55 -13.43 -6.08
CA SER A 107 -7.00 -13.04 -4.74
C SER A 107 -6.80 -14.15 -3.70
N ALA A 108 -5.69 -14.88 -3.78
CA ALA A 108 -5.32 -15.91 -2.81
C ALA A 108 -4.97 -15.33 -1.44
N GLY A 109 -4.47 -14.10 -1.42
CA GLY A 109 -3.97 -13.41 -0.24
C GLY A 109 -2.64 -13.97 0.27
N GLN A 110 -2.12 -13.34 1.32
CA GLN A 110 -0.91 -13.77 2.01
C GLN A 110 -0.92 -13.32 3.47
N THR A 111 -0.26 -14.08 4.35
CA THR A 111 0.02 -13.63 5.72
C THR A 111 1.47 -13.19 5.79
N VAL A 112 1.70 -11.99 6.33
CA VAL A 112 3.03 -11.40 6.50
C VAL A 112 3.33 -11.30 8.00
N ALA A 113 4.47 -11.85 8.41
CA ALA A 113 4.99 -11.66 9.77
C ALA A 113 5.70 -10.32 9.87
N ILE A 114 5.32 -9.51 10.86
CA ILE A 114 5.90 -8.21 11.16
C ILE A 114 6.57 -8.30 12.54
N PRO A 115 7.90 -8.25 12.63
CA PRO A 115 8.58 -8.31 13.92
C PRO A 115 8.37 -7.02 14.73
N ARG A 116 8.60 -7.14 16.04
CA ARG A 116 8.69 -5.99 16.95
C ARG A 116 9.74 -4.98 16.49
N GLY A 117 9.44 -3.70 16.64
CA GLY A 117 10.39 -2.61 16.45
C GLY A 117 11.24 -2.36 17.68
N SER A 118 12.43 -1.79 17.50
CA SER A 118 13.33 -1.42 18.60
C SER A 118 12.98 -0.09 19.27
N HIS A 119 12.14 0.73 18.65
CA HIS A 119 11.79 2.06 19.14
C HIS A 119 10.27 2.16 19.35
N PRO A 120 9.78 2.64 20.51
CA PRO A 120 8.35 2.63 20.85
C PRO A 120 7.44 3.29 19.79
N LEU A 121 7.83 4.48 19.30
CA LEU A 121 7.03 5.20 18.28
C LEU A 121 6.85 4.42 16.97
N THR A 122 7.82 3.59 16.60
CA THR A 122 7.82 2.84 15.33
C THR A 122 7.68 1.34 15.55
N ASP A 123 7.36 0.89 16.76
CA ASP A 123 7.08 -0.52 17.05
C ASP A 123 5.67 -0.87 16.57
N PRO A 124 5.52 -1.83 15.62
CA PRO A 124 4.21 -2.22 15.10
C PRO A 124 3.27 -2.75 16.18
N VAL A 125 3.80 -3.46 17.19
CA VAL A 125 2.97 -3.99 18.28
C VAL A 125 2.51 -2.89 19.21
N ALA A 126 3.40 -1.96 19.59
CA ALA A 126 3.00 -0.80 20.38
C ALA A 126 1.93 0.04 19.65
N ALA A 127 2.16 0.37 18.38
CA ALA A 127 1.19 1.14 17.59
C ALA A 127 -0.15 0.43 17.39
N TRP A 128 -0.17 -0.91 17.41
CA TRP A 128 -1.39 -1.72 17.31
C TRP A 128 -2.23 -1.73 18.60
N ARG A 129 -1.58 -1.53 19.75
CA ARG A 129 -2.20 -1.59 21.07
C ARG A 129 -2.72 -0.25 21.58
N ASP A 130 -2.24 0.86 21.02
CA ASP A 130 -2.71 2.22 21.31
C ASP A 130 -4.21 2.40 20.92
#